data_AF-A0A2V9V317-F1
#
_entry.id   AF-A0A2V9V317-F1
#
_cell.length_a   1.000
_cell.length_b   1.000
_cell.length_c   1.000
_cell.angle_alpha   90.00
_cell.angle_beta   90.00
_cell.angle_gamma   90.00
#
_symmetry.space_group_name_H-M   'P 1'
#
loop_
_entity.id
_entity.type
_entity.pdbx_description
1 polymer ?
#
loop_
_entity_poly.entity_id
_entity_poly.type
_entity_poly.pdbx_seq_one_letter_code
_entity_poly.pdbx_strand_id
1 'polypeptide(L)'
;RGNEERMYVVEDWAQFILDLPVRGRMHLGEQVEAPPYGRYFSYCTGGVFVLSEVLAKATGMRTDRYAQEKLFGPLGITDAVWVYSPLNIPQTGGGLRINSRDLLKIAELYRGGGEWHGKRIVDEPWVKASTRPHARIDE
;
A
#
# COMPACT_ATOMS: atom_id res chain seq x y z
N ARG A 1 9.87 1.55 -19.92
CA ARG A 1 10.24 1.02 -18.58
C ARG A 1 9.31 1.70 -17.57
N GLY A 2 8.90 1.02 -16.49
CA GLY A 2 7.90 1.52 -15.52
C GLY A 2 6.43 1.24 -15.86
N ASN A 3 6.15 0.27 -16.74
CA ASN A 3 4.78 -0.18 -17.03
C ASN A 3 4.51 -1.46 -16.23
N GLU A 4 3.41 -1.49 -15.48
CA GLU A 4 3.01 -2.60 -14.63
C GLU A 4 2.87 -3.92 -15.40
N GLU A 5 2.39 -3.90 -16.65
CA GLU A 5 2.27 -5.10 -17.50
C GLU A 5 3.62 -5.79 -17.75
N ARG A 6 4.72 -5.03 -17.70
CA ARG A 6 6.08 -5.60 -17.86
C ARG A 6 6.58 -6.27 -16.58
N MET A 7 5.99 -5.96 -15.43
CA MET A 7 6.28 -6.60 -14.16
C MET A 7 5.66 -8.00 -14.11
N TYR A 8 4.44 -8.16 -14.61
CA TYR A 8 3.70 -9.43 -14.49
C TYR A 8 4.33 -10.61 -15.21
N VAL A 9 5.18 -10.35 -16.21
CA VAL A 9 5.89 -11.40 -16.98
C VAL A 9 7.27 -11.76 -16.41
N VAL A 10 7.70 -11.13 -15.31
CA VAL A 10 8.97 -11.46 -14.63
C VAL A 10 8.71 -12.14 -13.28
N GLU A 11 9.71 -12.86 -12.76
CA GLU A 11 9.61 -13.62 -11.51
C GLU A 11 9.70 -12.72 -10.26
N ASP A 12 10.74 -11.88 -10.19
CA ASP A 12 11.00 -11.00 -9.05
C ASP A 12 10.43 -9.60 -9.29
N TRP A 13 9.21 -9.39 -8.78
CA TRP A 13 8.51 -8.11 -8.91
C TRP A 13 9.14 -7.01 -8.07
N ALA A 14 9.72 -7.31 -6.90
CA ALA A 14 10.33 -6.28 -6.07
C ALA A 14 11.64 -5.79 -6.69
N GLN A 15 12.48 -6.72 -7.18
CA GLN A 15 13.69 -6.36 -7.89
C GLN A 15 13.36 -5.56 -9.16
N PHE A 16 12.34 -5.96 -9.93
CA PHE A 16 11.87 -5.19 -11.08
C PHE A 16 11.55 -3.73 -10.72
N ILE A 17 10.86 -3.49 -9.59
CA ILE A 17 10.51 -2.14 -9.13
C ILE A 17 11.73 -1.39 -8.61
N LEU A 18 12.62 -2.05 -7.87
CA LEU A 18 13.86 -1.45 -7.34
C LEU A 18 14.86 -1.08 -8.44
N ASP A 19 14.85 -1.80 -9.56
CA ASP A 19 15.67 -1.53 -10.75
C ASP A 19 15.12 -0.42 -11.64
N LEU A 20 13.91 0.09 -11.36
CA LEU A 20 13.35 1.18 -12.15
C LEU A 20 14.20 2.44 -11.97
N PRO A 21 14.56 3.12 -13.08
CA PRO A 21 15.27 4.38 -12.97
C PRO A 21 14.37 5.42 -12.30
N VAL A 22 14.99 6.24 -11.47
CA VAL A 22 14.33 7.42 -10.91
C VAL A 22 13.92 8.36 -12.05
N ARG A 23 12.63 8.72 -12.10
CA ARG A 23 12.14 9.70 -13.07
C ARG A 23 12.78 11.06 -12.82
N GLY A 24 13.66 11.48 -13.72
CA GLY A 24 14.14 12.86 -13.81
C GLY A 24 13.14 13.75 -14.56
N ARG A 25 13.33 15.07 -14.48
CA ARG A 25 12.67 16.03 -15.35
C ARG A 25 13.72 16.90 -16.03
N MET A 26 13.54 17.11 -17.32
CA MET A 26 14.28 18.15 -18.02
C MET A 26 13.78 19.50 -17.54
N HIS A 27 14.69 20.43 -17.25
CA HIS A 27 14.36 21.81 -16.91
C HIS A 27 15.27 22.75 -17.72
N LEU A 28 14.76 23.95 -18.01
CA LEU A 28 15.50 25.04 -18.61
C LEU A 28 15.34 26.25 -17.70
N GLY A 29 16.43 26.86 -17.28
CA GLY A 29 16.40 27.93 -16.27
C GLY A 29 16.45 27.39 -14.83
N GLU A 30 15.85 28.15 -13.90
CA GLU A 30 15.95 27.90 -12.46
C GLU A 30 15.34 26.56 -12.05
N GLN A 31 16.00 25.90 -11.09
CA GLN A 31 15.58 24.63 -10.56
C GLN A 31 14.31 24.83 -9.73
N VAL A 32 13.21 24.17 -10.14
CA VAL A 32 11.97 24.17 -9.38
C VAL A 32 12.22 23.47 -8.04
N GLU A 33 11.78 24.09 -6.95
CA GLU A 33 11.88 23.51 -5.61
C GLU A 33 11.17 22.15 -5.57
N ALA A 34 11.81 21.16 -4.94
CA ALA A 34 11.21 19.84 -4.82
C ALA A 34 9.95 19.94 -3.94
N PRO A 35 8.90 19.16 -4.23
CA PRO A 35 7.74 19.08 -3.34
C PRO A 35 8.16 18.60 -1.94
N PRO A 36 7.31 18.76 -0.90
CA PRO A 36 7.68 18.50 0.50
C PRO A 36 8.26 17.10 0.78
N TYR A 37 7.92 16.13 -0.07
CA TYR A 37 8.39 14.74 0.03
C TYR A 37 9.49 14.39 -0.99
N GLY A 38 10.18 15.40 -1.52
CA GLY A 38 11.34 15.29 -2.41
C GLY A 38 11.04 14.90 -3.85
N ARG A 39 9.85 14.38 -4.16
CA ARG A 39 9.45 13.99 -5.53
C ARG A 39 7.99 14.26 -5.79
N TYR A 40 7.69 14.53 -7.06
CA TYR A 40 6.31 14.63 -7.53
C TYR A 40 5.59 13.30 -7.36
N PHE A 41 4.31 13.38 -7.04
CA PHE A 41 3.47 12.21 -6.91
C PHE A 41 3.41 11.43 -8.22
N SER A 42 3.49 10.11 -8.12
CA SER A 42 3.25 9.18 -9.22
C SER A 42 2.61 7.93 -8.63
N TYR A 43 1.37 7.65 -9.03
CA TYR A 43 0.70 6.41 -8.62
C TYR A 43 1.54 5.21 -9.08
N CYS A 44 1.75 4.24 -8.19
CA CYS A 44 2.64 3.11 -8.43
C CYS A 44 2.19 1.87 -7.64
N THR A 45 1.47 0.96 -8.31
CA THR A 45 1.04 -0.33 -7.75
C THR A 45 2.22 -1.14 -7.22
N GLY A 46 3.32 -1.17 -7.99
CA GLY A 46 4.55 -1.87 -7.62
C GLY A 46 5.21 -1.33 -6.35
N GLY A 47 5.07 -0.03 -6.06
CA GLY A 47 5.55 0.55 -4.80
C GLY A 47 4.82 -0.01 -3.59
N VAL A 48 3.50 -0.20 -3.69
CA VAL A 48 2.70 -0.83 -2.64
C VAL A 48 3.02 -2.32 -2.52
N PHE A 49 3.31 -3.00 -3.62
CA PHE A 49 3.82 -4.38 -3.59
C PHE A 49 5.15 -4.49 -2.82
N VAL A 50 6.12 -3.62 -3.10
CA VAL A 50 7.40 -3.59 -2.36
C VAL A 50 7.17 -3.38 -0.86
N LEU A 51 6.16 -2.58 -0.47
CA LEU A 51 5.79 -2.41 0.93
C LEU A 51 5.36 -3.74 1.60
N SER A 52 4.81 -4.69 0.84
CA SER A 52 4.53 -6.05 1.35
C SER A 52 5.81 -6.70 1.89
N GLU A 53 6.88 -6.70 1.09
CA GLU A 53 8.16 -7.28 1.50
C GLU A 53 8.80 -6.53 2.66
N VAL A 54 8.74 -5.21 2.65
CA VAL A 54 9.24 -4.38 3.76
C VAL A 54 8.52 -4.76 5.04
N LEU A 55 7.19 -4.88 5.01
CA LEU A 55 6.41 -5.29 6.18
C LEU A 55 6.79 -6.70 6.62
N ALA A 56 6.97 -7.63 5.68
CA ALA A 56 7.34 -9.00 6.01
C ALA A 56 8.72 -9.08 6.68
N LYS A 57 9.70 -8.32 6.19
CA LYS A 57 11.04 -8.22 6.80
C LYS A 57 11.00 -7.54 8.16
N ALA A 58 10.22 -6.47 8.32
CA ALA A 58 10.12 -5.71 9.57
C ALA A 58 9.39 -6.48 10.68
N THR A 59 8.42 -7.32 10.31
CA THR A 59 7.57 -8.05 11.27
C THR A 59 7.98 -9.50 11.47
N GLY A 60 8.81 -10.06 10.56
CA GLY A 60 9.10 -11.49 10.52
C GLY A 60 7.92 -12.35 10.09
N MET A 61 6.82 -11.75 9.63
CA MET A 61 5.58 -12.44 9.26
C MET A 61 5.20 -12.11 7.81
N ARG A 62 4.74 -13.12 7.06
CA ARG A 62 4.19 -12.85 5.72
C ARG A 62 3.01 -11.87 5.82
N THR A 63 2.94 -10.90 4.90
CA THR A 63 2.03 -9.74 4.98
C THR A 63 0.56 -10.11 5.10
N ASP A 64 0.11 -11.14 4.40
CA ASP A 64 -1.25 -11.68 4.49
C ASP A 64 -1.57 -12.23 5.89
N ARG A 65 -0.61 -12.91 6.53
CA ARG A 65 -0.74 -13.40 7.91
C ARG A 65 -0.74 -12.25 8.91
N TYR A 66 0.14 -11.28 8.71
CA TYR A 66 0.17 -10.08 9.54
C TYR A 66 -1.14 -9.28 9.44
N ALA A 67 -1.67 -9.08 8.23
CA ALA A 67 -2.97 -8.45 8.02
C ALA A 67 -4.11 -9.26 8.67
N GLN A 68 -4.06 -10.60 8.58
CA GLN A 68 -5.04 -11.45 9.25
C GLN A 68 -4.99 -11.30 10.76
N GLU A 69 -3.80 -11.28 11.36
CA GLU A 69 -3.66 -11.19 12.82
C GLU A 69 -4.01 -9.80 13.36
N LYS A 70 -3.51 -8.75 12.70
CA LYS A 70 -3.57 -7.38 13.24
C LYS A 70 -4.79 -6.59 12.80
N LEU A 71 -5.39 -6.92 11.65
CA LEU A 71 -6.49 -6.14 11.08
C LEU A 71 -7.75 -6.99 10.84
N PHE A 72 -7.68 -7.99 9.97
CA PHE A 72 -8.86 -8.73 9.53
C PHE A 72 -9.47 -9.59 10.65
N GLY A 73 -8.65 -10.31 11.42
CA GLY A 73 -9.09 -11.12 12.55
C GLY A 73 -9.83 -10.31 13.62
N PRO A 74 -9.26 -9.19 14.12
CA PRO A 74 -9.95 -8.30 15.05
C PRO A 74 -11.27 -7.71 14.51
N LEU A 75 -11.39 -7.54 13.19
CA LEU A 75 -12.62 -7.13 12.51
C LEU A 75 -13.57 -8.31 12.22
N GLY A 76 -13.18 -9.56 12.48
CA GLY A 76 -13.97 -10.74 12.12
C GLY A 76 -14.12 -10.92 10.61
N ILE A 77 -13.09 -10.56 9.84
CA ILE A 77 -12.97 -10.80 8.41
C ILE A 77 -12.20 -12.11 8.23
N THR A 78 -12.83 -13.14 7.67
CA THR A 78 -12.27 -14.49 7.56
C THR A 78 -11.96 -14.91 6.12
N ASP A 79 -12.65 -14.32 5.15
CA ASP A 79 -12.63 -14.77 3.75
C ASP A 79 -11.83 -13.82 2.85
N ALA A 80 -10.74 -13.27 3.36
CA ALA A 80 -9.82 -12.45 2.59
C ALA A 80 -8.93 -13.33 1.70
N VAL A 81 -8.99 -13.13 0.39
CA VAL A 81 -8.19 -13.87 -0.59
C VAL A 81 -7.22 -12.92 -1.29
N TRP A 82 -5.95 -13.30 -1.30
CA TRP A 82 -4.88 -12.54 -1.95
C TRP A 82 -4.47 -13.21 -3.26
N VAL A 83 -4.15 -12.40 -4.27
CA VAL A 83 -3.30 -12.78 -5.40
C VAL A 83 -1.83 -12.70 -4.96
N TYR A 84 -0.96 -13.55 -5.51
CA TYR A 84 0.45 -13.60 -5.16
C TYR A 84 1.33 -13.41 -6.41
N SER A 85 2.53 -12.87 -6.20
CA SER A 85 3.60 -12.86 -7.21
C SER A 85 4.15 -14.28 -7.45
N PRO A 86 4.97 -14.49 -8.51
CA PRO A 86 5.65 -15.77 -8.74
C PRO A 86 6.50 -16.26 -7.56
N LEU A 87 7.08 -15.35 -6.79
CA LEU A 87 7.81 -15.64 -5.55
C LEU A 87 6.91 -15.81 -4.30
N ASN A 88 5.61 -15.99 -4.51
CA ASN A 88 4.61 -16.23 -3.46
C ASN A 88 4.47 -15.07 -2.44
N ILE A 89 4.70 -13.83 -2.90
CA ILE A 89 4.53 -12.61 -2.09
C ILE A 89 3.12 -12.04 -2.35
N PRO A 90 2.33 -11.68 -1.31
CA PRO A 90 1.01 -11.09 -1.51
C PRO A 90 1.02 -9.82 -2.37
N GLN A 91 0.12 -9.74 -3.36
CA GLN A 91 -0.05 -8.56 -4.22
C GLN A 91 -0.87 -7.48 -3.50
N THR A 92 -0.21 -6.74 -2.62
CA THR A 92 -0.82 -5.66 -1.81
C THR A 92 -1.25 -4.43 -2.59
N GLY A 93 -0.79 -4.27 -3.85
CA GLY A 93 -1.14 -3.14 -4.69
C GLY A 93 -2.52 -3.22 -5.36
N GLY A 94 -3.13 -4.41 -5.46
CA GLY A 94 -4.43 -4.56 -6.16
C GLY A 94 -5.05 -5.95 -6.18
N GLY A 95 -4.48 -6.95 -5.50
CA GLY A 95 -4.90 -8.35 -5.58
C GLY A 95 -5.88 -8.82 -4.50
N LEU A 96 -6.32 -7.94 -3.60
CA LEU A 96 -7.18 -8.31 -2.46
C LEU A 96 -8.63 -8.51 -2.89
N ARG A 97 -9.20 -9.66 -2.56
CA ARG A 97 -10.63 -9.97 -2.69
C ARG A 97 -11.23 -10.15 -1.30
N ILE A 98 -12.26 -9.38 -1.00
CA ILE A 98 -13.02 -9.43 0.26
C ILE A 98 -14.51 -9.20 -0.03
N ASN A 99 -15.38 -9.70 0.84
CA ASN A 99 -16.82 -9.43 0.73
C ASN A 99 -17.11 -7.94 0.97
N SER A 100 -18.13 -7.38 0.31
CA SER A 100 -18.52 -5.98 0.51
C SER A 100 -18.88 -5.65 1.97
N ARG A 101 -19.44 -6.63 2.70
CA ARG A 101 -19.74 -6.49 4.14
C ARG A 101 -18.48 -6.43 4.99
N ASP A 102 -17.40 -7.10 4.59
CA ASP A 102 -16.11 -7.04 5.27
C ASP A 102 -15.40 -5.72 4.96
N LEU A 103 -15.51 -5.22 3.73
CA LEU A 103 -15.03 -3.88 3.38
C LEU A 103 -15.73 -2.79 4.22
N LEU A 104 -17.03 -2.92 4.49
CA LEU A 104 -17.76 -2.01 5.37
C LEU A 104 -17.16 -1.96 6.79
N LYS A 105 -16.68 -3.09 7.32
CA LYS A 105 -16.04 -3.12 8.65
C LYS A 105 -14.76 -2.26 8.68
N ILE A 106 -13.99 -2.25 7.59
CA ILE A 106 -12.81 -1.38 7.46
C ILE A 106 -13.23 0.10 7.39
N ALA A 107 -14.31 0.41 6.66
CA ALA A 107 -14.85 1.76 6.61
C ALA A 107 -15.34 2.24 7.99
N GLU A 108 -16.06 1.39 8.71
CA GLU A 108 -16.54 1.67 10.07
C GLU A 108 -15.40 1.82 11.07
N LEU A 109 -14.32 1.03 10.94
CA LEU A 109 -13.10 1.21 11.73
C LEU A 109 -12.51 2.62 11.55
N TYR A 110 -12.40 3.11 10.31
CA TYR A 110 -11.92 4.47 10.04
C TYR A 110 -12.91 5.54 10.52
N ARG A 111 -14.23 5.31 10.35
CA ARG A 111 -15.29 6.19 10.87
C ARG A 111 -15.24 6.32 12.39
N GLY A 112 -14.88 5.24 13.08
CA GLY A 112 -14.68 5.17 14.54
C GLY A 112 -13.31 5.66 15.03
N GLY A 113 -12.51 6.31 14.17
CA GLY A 113 -11.19 6.81 14.58
C GLY A 113 -10.17 5.71 14.88
N GLY A 114 -10.36 4.52 14.32
CA GLY A 114 -9.48 3.36 14.51
C GLY A 114 -9.90 2.44 15.66
N GLU A 115 -11.06 2.67 16.26
CA GLU A 115 -11.68 1.79 17.24
C GLU A 115 -12.76 0.90 16.62
N TRP A 116 -12.79 -0.36 17.04
CA TRP A 116 -13.80 -1.35 16.67
C TRP A 116 -14.30 -2.06 17.91
N HIS A 117 -15.60 -1.92 18.21
CA HIS A 117 -16.26 -2.50 19.39
C HIS A 117 -15.48 -2.31 20.71
N GLY A 118 -14.99 -1.09 20.98
CA GLY A 118 -14.25 -0.77 22.20
C GLY A 118 -12.78 -1.17 22.19
N LYS A 119 -12.27 -1.74 21.09
CA LYS A 119 -10.86 -2.10 20.91
C LYS A 119 -10.20 -1.21 19.85
N ARG A 120 -9.10 -0.54 20.22
CA ARG A 120 -8.28 0.18 19.26
C ARG A 120 -7.50 -0.80 18.38
N ILE A 121 -7.70 -0.71 17.07
CA ILE A 121 -6.98 -1.50 16.04
C ILE A 121 -5.98 -0.61 15.31
N VAL A 122 -6.35 0.65 15.05
CA VAL A 122 -5.50 1.65 14.39
C VAL A 122 -5.45 2.89 15.26
N ASP A 123 -4.29 3.52 15.37
CA ASP A 123 -4.15 4.73 16.16
C ASP A 123 -4.95 5.90 15.57
N GLU A 124 -5.71 6.59 16.41
CA GLU A 124 -6.53 7.74 15.99
C GLU A 124 -5.70 8.84 15.29
N PRO A 125 -4.48 9.20 15.77
CA PRO A 125 -3.61 10.11 15.02
C PRO A 125 -3.29 9.61 13.60
N TRP A 126 -3.11 8.30 13.41
CA TRP A 126 -2.87 7.73 12.08
C TRP A 126 -4.11 7.79 11.20
N VAL A 127 -5.30 7.50 11.73
CA VAL A 127 -6.55 7.63 10.98
C VAL A 127 -6.73 9.07 10.50
N LYS A 128 -6.48 10.05 11.36
CA LYS A 128 -6.52 11.48 11.00
C LYS A 128 -5.45 11.85 9.98
N ALA A 129 -4.22 11.34 10.12
CA ALA A 129 -3.13 11.66 9.20
C ALA A 129 -3.36 11.04 7.81
N SER A 130 -3.72 9.76 7.73
CA SER A 130 -3.88 9.00 6.49
C SER A 130 -5.04 9.46 5.60
N THR A 131 -6.03 10.16 6.18
CA THR A 131 -7.21 10.67 5.46
C THR A 131 -7.09 12.14 5.04
N ARG A 132 -5.97 12.81 5.36
CA ARG A 132 -5.70 14.18 4.90
C ARG A 132 -5.08 14.19 3.50
N PRO A 133 -5.19 15.30 2.74
CA PRO A 133 -4.49 15.43 1.46
C PRO A 133 -2.96 15.35 1.61
N HIS A 134 -2.31 14.47 0.84
CA HIS A 134 -0.85 14.29 0.81
C HIS A 134 -0.20 14.67 -0.54
N ALA A 135 -1.01 14.86 -1.58
CA ALA A 135 -0.54 15.27 -2.89
C ALA A 135 -1.62 16.12 -3.59
N ARG A 136 -1.18 17.09 -4.40
CA ARG A 136 -1.99 17.71 -5.43
C ARG A 136 -1.51 17.16 -6.77
N ILE A 137 -2.41 16.51 -7.50
CA ILE A 137 -2.09 15.81 -8.75
C ILE A 137 -2.41 16.70 -9.96
N ASP A 138 -3.44 17.54 -9.83
CA ASP A 138 -3.90 18.46 -10.86
C ASP A 138 -3.62 19.90 -10.44
N GLU A 139 -2.52 20.46 -10.94
CA GLU A 139 -2.23 21.89 -11.18
C GLU A 139 -1.20 21.98 -12.33
#